data_AF-A0A7V6SI01-F1
#
_entry.id   AF-A0A7V6SI01-F1
#
_cell.length_a   1.000
_cell.length_b   1.000
_cell.length_c   1.000
_cell.angle_alpha   90.00
_cell.angle_beta   90.00
_cell.angle_gamma   90.00
#
_symmetry.space_group_name_H-M   'P 1'
#
loop_
_entity.id
_entity.type
_entity.pdbx_description
1 polymer ?
#
loop_
_entity_poly.entity_id
_entity_poly.type
_entity_poly.pdbx_seq_one_letter_code
_entity_poly.pdbx_strand_id
1 'polypeptide(L)'
;MEFLEAIRPTLAESDAPRAVVVSSMSSLQPNYPPLVDALLNRDEAAALEISEQLAADERTASLIYPSTKRAVSIWVRRQSVSEEWAGAGIPLNAVGPGIVITPMTADLLATPESAAFVDAVVPMPLNYHQPPE
;
A
#
# COMPACT_ATOMS: atom_id res chain seq x y z
N MET A 1 6.85 -4.89 -7.38
CA MET A 1 6.65 -6.20 -6.71
C MET A 1 7.68 -7.25 -7.10
N GLU A 2 8.69 -6.87 -7.87
CA GLU A 2 9.73 -7.77 -8.39
C GLU A 2 10.43 -8.58 -7.31
N PHE A 3 10.69 -7.98 -6.14
CA PHE A 3 11.30 -8.68 -5.02
C PHE A 3 10.52 -9.94 -4.63
N LEU A 4 9.19 -9.85 -4.45
CA LEU A 4 8.39 -11.00 -4.04
C LEU A 4 8.37 -12.10 -5.10
N GLU A 5 8.35 -11.73 -6.37
CA GLU A 5 8.37 -12.68 -7.48
C GLU A 5 9.75 -13.34 -7.62
N ALA A 6 10.83 -12.60 -7.37
CA ALA A 6 12.19 -13.11 -7.38
C ALA A 6 12.43 -14.12 -6.25
N ILE A 7 11.90 -13.88 -5.05
CA ILE A 7 12.04 -14.83 -3.92
C ILE A 7 11.00 -15.94 -3.92
N ARG A 8 9.94 -15.85 -4.74
CA ARG A 8 8.83 -16.81 -4.76
C ARG A 8 9.27 -18.26 -5.02
N PRO A 9 10.21 -18.57 -5.95
CA PRO A 9 10.70 -19.94 -6.13
C PRO A 9 11.33 -20.50 -4.86
N THR A 10 12.15 -19.70 -4.16
CA THR A 10 12.75 -20.10 -2.87
C THR A 10 11.69 -20.25 -1.78
N LEU A 11 10.67 -19.38 -1.78
CA LEU A 11 9.56 -19.49 -0.84
C LEU A 11 8.80 -20.81 -1.03
N ALA A 12 8.63 -21.26 -2.28
CA ALA A 12 7.95 -22.52 -2.61
C ALA A 12 8.66 -23.77 -2.08
N GLU A 13 9.95 -23.69 -1.76
CA GLU A 13 10.73 -24.79 -1.17
C GLU A 13 10.48 -24.96 0.35
N SER A 14 9.77 -24.02 0.98
CA SER A 14 9.43 -24.08 2.41
C SER A 14 8.32 -25.11 2.68
N ASP A 15 8.39 -25.79 3.82
CA ASP A 15 7.30 -26.66 4.31
C ASP A 15 6.02 -25.88 4.66
N ALA A 16 6.12 -24.56 4.82
CA ALA A 16 4.99 -23.70 5.18
C ALA A 16 5.14 -22.28 4.59
N PRO A 17 5.01 -22.11 3.26
CA PRO A 17 5.22 -20.84 2.61
C PRO A 17 4.09 -19.85 2.91
N ARG A 18 4.43 -18.56 3.08
CA ARG A 18 3.47 -17.45 3.17
C ARG A 18 4.13 -16.13 2.83
N ALA A 19 3.38 -15.21 2.24
CA ALA A 19 3.80 -13.84 2.04
C ALA A 19 2.69 -12.86 2.45
N VAL A 20 3.09 -11.77 3.10
CA VAL A 20 2.20 -10.67 3.46
C VAL A 20 2.84 -9.36 3.02
N VAL A 21 2.05 -8.50 2.38
CA VAL A 21 2.46 -7.15 1.98
C VAL A 21 1.80 -6.12 2.86
N VAL A 22 2.56 -5.11 3.29
CA VAL A 22 2.00 -3.95 3.98
C VAL A 22 1.48 -2.95 2.95
N SER A 23 0.17 -2.97 2.73
CA SER A 23 -0.56 -1.94 2.01
C SER A 23 -0.83 -0.74 2.94
N SER A 24 -2.02 -0.17 2.90
CA SER A 24 -2.45 0.97 3.72
C SER A 24 -3.95 1.16 3.55
N MET A 25 -4.62 1.68 4.58
CA MET A 25 -5.99 2.20 4.44
C MET A 25 -6.09 3.27 3.34
N SER A 26 -4.97 3.96 3.01
CA SER A 26 -4.92 4.97 1.94
C SER A 26 -5.21 4.38 0.57
N SER A 27 -5.12 3.06 0.42
CA SER A 27 -5.60 2.39 -0.79
C SER A 27 -7.10 2.57 -1.02
N LEU A 28 -7.89 3.05 -0.06
CA LEU A 28 -9.31 3.38 -0.20
C LEU A 28 -9.57 4.83 -0.61
N GLN A 29 -8.56 5.70 -0.51
CA GLN A 29 -8.66 7.14 -0.80
C GLN A 29 -8.66 7.44 -2.32
N PRO A 30 -9.02 8.67 -2.72
CA PRO A 30 -8.80 9.14 -4.08
C PRO A 30 -7.35 8.92 -4.52
N ASN A 31 -7.18 8.50 -5.77
CA ASN A 31 -5.89 8.22 -6.37
C ASN A 31 -5.87 8.74 -7.81
N TYR A 32 -4.73 8.59 -8.49
CA TYR A 32 -4.56 8.97 -9.89
C TYR A 32 -4.46 7.70 -10.75
N PRO A 33 -5.52 7.31 -11.48
CA PRO A 33 -5.55 6.05 -12.22
C PRO A 33 -4.37 5.83 -13.19
N PRO A 34 -3.88 6.85 -13.94
CA PRO A 34 -2.71 6.64 -14.80
C PRO A 34 -1.44 6.21 -14.04
N LEU A 35 -1.23 6.70 -12.81
CA LEU A 35 -0.12 6.25 -11.97
C LEU A 35 -0.33 4.82 -11.50
N VAL A 36 -1.55 4.45 -11.12
CA VAL A 36 -1.89 3.06 -10.75
C VAL A 36 -1.61 2.11 -11.90
N ASP A 37 -2.01 2.47 -13.12
CA ASP A 37 -1.81 1.66 -14.32
C ASP A 37 -0.33 1.52 -14.68
N ALA A 38 0.45 2.61 -14.64
CA ALA A 38 1.90 2.57 -14.86
C ALA A 38 2.59 1.61 -13.87
N LEU A 39 2.23 1.70 -12.57
CA LEU A 39 2.77 0.83 -11.53
C LEU A 39 2.38 -0.65 -11.74
N LEU A 40 1.14 -0.93 -12.15
CA LEU A 40 0.68 -2.30 -12.43
C LEU A 40 1.32 -2.89 -13.69
N ASN A 41 1.66 -2.05 -14.66
CA ASN A 41 2.33 -2.44 -15.90
C ASN A 41 3.87 -2.50 -15.77
N ARG A 42 4.42 -2.12 -14.60
CA ARG A 42 5.88 -2.01 -14.36
C ARG A 42 6.58 -1.00 -15.25
N ASP A 43 5.85 0.03 -15.66
CA ASP A 43 6.45 1.15 -16.36
C ASP A 43 6.99 2.14 -15.33
N GLU A 44 8.19 1.86 -14.82
CA GLU A 44 8.84 2.70 -13.80
C GLU A 44 9.10 4.11 -14.32
N ALA A 45 9.50 4.25 -15.58
CA ALA A 45 9.75 5.55 -16.19
C ALA A 45 8.48 6.40 -16.23
N ALA A 46 7.36 5.84 -16.71
CA ALA A 46 6.08 6.55 -16.71
C ALA A 46 5.58 6.83 -15.29
N ALA A 47 5.75 5.89 -14.35
CA ALA A 47 5.34 6.09 -12.96
C ALA A 47 6.11 7.24 -12.28
N LEU A 48 7.43 7.35 -12.55
CA LEU A 48 8.26 8.45 -12.06
C LEU A 48 7.85 9.77 -12.68
N GLU A 49 7.70 9.84 -14.01
CA GLU A 49 7.28 11.05 -14.72
C GLU A 49 5.92 11.57 -14.21
N ILE A 50 4.93 10.68 -14.08
CA ILE A 50 3.61 11.02 -13.55
C ILE A 50 3.73 11.50 -12.10
N SER A 51 4.55 10.83 -11.28
CA SER A 51 4.73 11.23 -9.87
C SER A 51 5.38 12.60 -9.75
N GLU A 52 6.38 12.92 -10.58
CA GLU A 52 7.02 14.24 -10.64
C GLU A 52 6.02 15.33 -11.03
N GLN A 53 5.17 15.07 -12.03
CA GLN A 53 4.12 16.00 -12.45
C GLN A 53 3.10 16.24 -11.32
N LEU A 54 2.66 15.18 -10.63
CA LEU A 54 1.74 15.30 -9.49
C LEU A 54 2.39 16.02 -8.31
N ALA A 55 3.68 15.85 -8.09
CA ALA A 55 4.41 16.47 -6.98
C ALA A 55 4.58 18.00 -7.14
N ALA A 56 4.36 18.55 -8.34
CA ALA A 56 4.50 19.98 -8.60
C ALA A 56 3.38 20.85 -7.97
N ASP A 57 2.27 20.25 -7.54
CA ASP A 57 1.17 20.92 -6.83
C ASP A 57 0.79 20.07 -5.59
N GLU A 58 0.76 20.69 -4.42
CA GLU A 58 0.44 20.04 -3.14
C GLU A 58 -0.89 19.27 -3.19
N ARG A 59 -1.89 19.80 -3.91
CA ARG A 59 -3.20 19.16 -4.05
C ARG A 59 -3.09 17.83 -4.78
N THR A 60 -2.29 17.77 -5.84
CA THR A 60 -2.08 16.55 -6.63
C THR A 60 -1.03 15.62 -6.03
N ALA A 61 -0.06 16.15 -5.28
CA ALA A 61 0.96 15.37 -4.59
C ALA A 61 0.34 14.38 -3.60
N SER A 62 -0.76 14.78 -2.94
CA SER A 62 -1.52 13.92 -2.03
C SER A 62 -2.09 12.65 -2.67
N LEU A 63 -2.21 12.59 -4.01
CA LEU A 63 -2.70 11.43 -4.75
C LEU A 63 -1.64 10.35 -4.96
N ILE A 64 -0.36 10.67 -4.82
CA ILE A 64 0.75 9.74 -5.14
C ILE A 64 0.71 8.55 -4.18
N TYR A 65 0.69 8.79 -2.87
CA TYR A 65 0.72 7.71 -1.88
C TYR A 65 -0.50 6.77 -1.97
N PRO A 66 -1.76 7.26 -2.03
CA PRO A 66 -2.93 6.43 -2.33
C PRO A 66 -2.79 5.61 -3.62
N SER A 67 -2.26 6.18 -4.70
CA SER A 67 -2.03 5.47 -5.97
C SER A 67 -1.08 4.30 -5.80
N THR A 68 0.04 4.48 -5.11
CA THR A 68 1.00 3.39 -4.87
C THR A 68 0.38 2.25 -4.06
N LYS A 69 -0.36 2.58 -2.99
CA LYS A 69 -1.02 1.59 -2.12
C LYS A 69 -2.20 0.90 -2.82
N ARG A 70 -2.92 1.62 -3.70
CA ARG A 70 -3.93 1.04 -4.58
C ARG A 70 -3.32 0.02 -5.54
N ALA A 71 -2.22 0.35 -6.21
CA ALA A 71 -1.52 -0.57 -7.10
C ALA A 71 -1.07 -1.85 -6.38
N VAL A 72 -0.51 -1.71 -5.17
CA VAL A 72 -0.14 -2.86 -4.32
C VAL A 72 -1.34 -3.75 -3.98
N SER A 73 -2.45 -3.16 -3.52
CA SER A 73 -3.65 -3.93 -3.19
C SER A 73 -4.24 -4.66 -4.41
N ILE A 74 -4.23 -4.01 -5.59
CA ILE A 74 -4.69 -4.64 -6.84
C ILE A 74 -3.79 -5.80 -7.24
N TRP A 75 -2.46 -5.62 -7.20
CA TRP A 75 -1.52 -6.69 -7.55
C TRP A 75 -1.67 -7.88 -6.62
N VAL A 76 -1.75 -7.67 -5.29
CA VAL A 76 -1.97 -8.77 -4.34
C VAL A 76 -3.23 -9.55 -4.70
N ARG A 77 -4.34 -8.84 -4.96
CA ARG A 77 -5.62 -9.48 -5.32
C ARG A 77 -5.55 -10.25 -6.65
N ARG A 78 -4.76 -9.77 -7.63
CA ARG A 78 -4.56 -10.45 -8.92
C ARG A 78 -3.66 -11.68 -8.77
N GLN A 79 -2.57 -11.55 -8.03
CA GLN A 79 -1.55 -12.59 -7.90
C GLN A 79 -1.92 -13.68 -6.90
N SER A 80 -2.67 -13.36 -5.84
CA SER A 80 -3.01 -14.34 -4.79
C SER A 80 -3.81 -15.55 -5.27
N VAL A 81 -4.38 -15.49 -6.48
CA VAL A 81 -5.16 -16.57 -7.10
C VAL A 81 -4.45 -17.19 -8.32
N SER A 82 -3.25 -16.72 -8.67
CA SER A 82 -2.53 -17.19 -9.85
C SER A 82 -1.90 -18.57 -9.62
N GLU A 83 -1.53 -19.25 -10.71
CA GLU A 83 -0.84 -20.54 -10.63
C GLU A 83 0.49 -20.42 -9.87
N GLU A 84 1.20 -19.32 -10.07
CA GLU A 84 2.51 -19.14 -9.47
C GLU A 84 2.46 -18.88 -7.95
N TRP A 85 1.31 -18.47 -7.40
CA TRP A 85 1.11 -18.28 -5.96
C TRP A 85 0.19 -19.34 -5.37
N ALA A 86 -1.10 -19.33 -5.73
CA ALA A 86 -2.07 -20.29 -5.21
C ALA A 86 -1.78 -21.72 -5.69
N GLY A 87 -1.41 -21.89 -6.97
CA GLY A 87 -1.04 -23.20 -7.51
C GLY A 87 0.25 -23.76 -6.90
N ALA A 88 1.17 -22.88 -6.50
CA ALA A 88 2.37 -23.22 -5.75
C ALA A 88 2.13 -23.43 -4.24
N GLY A 89 0.89 -23.33 -3.77
CA GLY A 89 0.55 -23.50 -2.35
C GLY A 89 1.01 -22.35 -1.45
N ILE A 90 1.25 -21.15 -2.00
CA ILE A 90 1.73 -19.97 -1.28
C ILE A 90 0.60 -18.95 -1.09
N PRO A 91 0.02 -18.81 0.12
CA PRO A 91 -0.91 -17.74 0.41
C PRO A 91 -0.21 -16.38 0.33
N LEU A 92 -0.79 -15.47 -0.46
CA LEU A 92 -0.36 -14.08 -0.58
C LEU A 92 -1.47 -13.16 -0.05
N ASN A 93 -1.16 -12.36 0.96
CA ASN A 93 -2.11 -11.45 1.58
C ASN A 93 -1.56 -10.02 1.68
N ALA A 94 -2.46 -9.07 1.95
CA ALA A 94 -2.08 -7.70 2.29
C ALA A 94 -2.74 -7.29 3.60
N VAL A 95 -2.00 -6.54 4.42
CA VAL A 95 -2.54 -5.80 5.56
C VAL A 95 -2.60 -4.34 5.16
N GLY A 96 -3.75 -3.68 5.38
CA GLY A 96 -3.91 -2.24 5.17
C GLY A 96 -4.09 -1.52 6.51
N PRO A 97 -3.00 -1.15 7.20
CA PRO A 97 -3.11 -0.49 8.49
C PRO A 97 -3.85 0.85 8.39
N GLY A 98 -4.52 1.20 9.48
CA GLY A 98 -4.98 2.56 9.77
C GLY A 98 -3.82 3.45 10.20
N ILE A 99 -4.07 4.37 11.13
CA ILE A 99 -3.00 5.16 11.75
C ILE A 99 -2.22 4.31 12.75
N VAL A 100 -0.91 4.22 12.51
CA VAL A 100 0.07 3.69 13.45
C VAL A 100 0.92 4.85 13.93
N ILE A 101 1.13 5.00 15.24
CA ILE A 101 1.92 6.07 15.86
C ILE A 101 3.40 5.78 15.58
N THR A 102 3.96 6.49 14.61
CA THR A 102 5.36 6.36 14.16
C THR A 102 5.90 7.75 13.85
N PRO A 103 7.22 7.93 13.62
CA PRO A 103 7.75 9.21 13.17
C PRO A 103 7.06 9.77 11.91
N MET A 104 6.52 8.91 11.03
CA MET A 104 5.80 9.32 9.82
C MET A 104 4.44 9.99 10.13
N THR A 105 3.78 9.60 11.22
CA THR A 105 2.42 10.05 11.58
C THR A 105 2.41 11.00 12.78
N ALA A 106 3.55 11.19 13.45
CA ALA A 106 3.67 12.05 14.62
C ALA A 106 3.15 13.47 14.35
N ASP A 107 3.54 14.08 13.22
CA ASP A 107 3.13 15.44 12.87
C ASP A 107 1.63 15.52 12.54
N LEU A 108 1.04 14.47 11.96
CA LEU A 108 -0.41 14.39 11.73
C LEU A 108 -1.21 14.40 13.04
N LEU A 109 -0.60 13.90 14.12
CA LEU A 109 -1.24 13.74 15.43
C LEU A 109 -0.79 14.80 16.45
N ALA A 110 0.05 15.76 16.05
CA ALA A 110 0.71 16.68 16.96
C ALA A 110 -0.25 17.69 17.63
N THR A 111 -1.41 17.95 17.02
CA THR A 111 -2.39 18.91 17.54
C THR A 111 -3.77 18.26 17.73
N PRO A 112 -4.59 18.74 18.69
CA PRO A 112 -5.95 18.23 18.85
C PRO A 112 -6.80 18.37 17.59
N GLU A 113 -6.61 19.45 16.81
CA GLU A 113 -7.35 19.71 15.57
C GLU A 113 -6.96 18.71 14.47
N SER A 114 -5.66 18.49 14.25
CA SER A 114 -5.18 17.53 13.25
C SER A 114 -5.53 16.09 13.62
N ALA A 115 -5.44 15.72 14.91
CA ALA A 115 -5.85 14.40 15.39
C ALA A 115 -7.36 14.17 15.18
N ALA A 116 -8.21 15.15 15.53
CA ALA A 116 -9.65 15.06 15.31
C ALA A 116 -10.02 14.95 13.83
N PHE A 117 -9.30 15.66 12.95
CA PHE A 117 -9.47 15.51 11.50
C PHE A 117 -9.11 14.09 11.04
N VAL A 118 -7.96 13.56 11.47
CA VAL A 118 -7.52 12.21 11.14
C VAL A 118 -8.54 11.16 11.62
N ASP A 119 -9.06 11.30 12.84
CA ASP A 119 -10.09 10.42 13.40
C ASP A 119 -11.39 10.43 12.60
N ALA A 120 -11.74 11.58 12.01
CA ALA A 120 -12.95 11.72 11.20
C ALA A 120 -12.82 11.08 9.80
N VAL A 121 -11.60 11.03 9.23
CA VAL A 121 -11.38 10.60 7.84
C VAL A 121 -10.75 9.20 7.72
N VAL A 122 -10.12 8.69 8.76
CA VAL A 122 -9.52 7.35 8.78
C VAL A 122 -10.43 6.39 9.55
N PRO A 123 -10.93 5.32 8.92
CA PRO A 123 -11.70 4.30 9.62
C PRO A 123 -10.81 3.56 10.62
N MET A 124 -10.95 3.85 11.91
CA MET A 124 -10.21 3.21 13.01
C MET A 124 -11.14 2.25 13.77
N PRO A 125 -11.30 0.97 13.33
CA PRO A 125 -12.29 0.05 13.87
C PRO A 125 -12.05 -0.34 15.34
N LEU A 126 -10.84 -0.08 15.86
CA LEU A 126 -10.48 -0.36 17.24
C LEU A 126 -10.60 0.88 18.16
N ASN A 127 -11.01 2.03 17.61
CA ASN A 127 -11.21 3.30 18.34
C ASN A 127 -9.95 3.88 19.01
N TYR A 128 -8.75 3.52 18.54
CA TYR A 128 -7.48 4.13 18.97
C TYR A 128 -6.44 4.10 17.83
N HIS A 129 -5.43 4.97 17.88
CA HIS A 129 -4.24 4.91 17.00
C HIS A 129 -3.27 3.85 17.49
N GLN A 130 -2.89 2.93 16.62
CA GLN A 130 -2.09 1.77 17.01
C GLN A 130 -0.68 2.21 17.44
N PRO A 131 -0.16 1.82 18.61
CA PRO A 131 1.26 1.97 18.92
C PRO A 131 2.11 1.12 17.95
N PRO A 132 3.44 1.36 17.87
CA PRO A 132 4.29 0.61 16.95
C PRO A 132 4.51 -0.85 17.37
N GLU A 133 4.37 -1.17 18.67
CA GLU A 133 4.37 -2.51 19.26
C GLU A 133 2.98 -3.18 19.36
#